data_AF-A0A7V1HXT6-F1
#
_entry.id   AF-A0A7V1HXT6-F1
#
_cell.length_a   1.000
_cell.length_b   1.000
_cell.length_c   1.000
_cell.angle_alpha   90.00
_cell.angle_beta   90.00
_cell.angle_gamma   90.00
#
_symmetry.space_group_name_H-M   'P 1'
#
loop_
_entity.id
_entity.type
_entity.pdbx_description
1 polymer ?
#
loop_
_entity_poly.entity_id
_entity_poly.type
_entity_poly.pdbx_seq_one_letter_code
_entity_poly.pdbx_strand_id
1 'polypeptide(L)'
;MKTILRETACLTKKEIQAYLNDALHDDDRYRVESHLIDCPLCNAAVEGFAQQYNFGEDKYLEKLETAISSQKEIEEKNAMTNSKFSLMNRVAAAVLLLLIGVASLLYWKNQKPERLFLSYFESLDIDNTLRGTRDNASMKTELDLGIKDLNNHSFEKSIGHLNAFLKENPEHIAANYFK
;
A
#
# COMPACT_ATOMS: atom_id res chain seq x y z
N MET A 1 33.19 -37.97 10.76
CA MET A 1 33.09 -37.71 12.21
C MET A 1 31.61 -37.70 12.59
N LYS A 2 31.13 -38.80 13.18
CA LYS A 2 29.72 -39.00 13.55
C LYS A 2 29.51 -38.59 15.01
N THR A 3 28.50 -37.76 15.24
CA THR A 3 27.72 -37.64 16.50
C THR A 3 28.51 -37.45 17.80
N ILE A 4 28.99 -36.21 18.06
CA ILE A 4 29.54 -35.81 19.38
C ILE A 4 28.44 -35.21 20.29
N LEU A 5 27.29 -34.84 19.72
CA LEU A 5 26.13 -34.37 20.48
C LEU A 5 25.08 -35.48 20.50
N ARG A 6 25.23 -36.44 21.43
CA ARG A 6 24.05 -37.18 21.88
C ARG A 6 23.23 -36.19 22.69
N GLU A 7 21.97 -35.98 22.30
CA GLU A 7 21.00 -35.24 23.11
C GLU A 7 20.69 -36.07 24.36
N THR A 8 21.58 -36.05 25.35
CA THR A 8 21.21 -36.43 26.71
C THR A 8 20.40 -35.26 27.26
N ALA A 9 19.15 -35.54 27.64
CA ALA A 9 18.33 -34.55 28.32
C ALA A 9 19.08 -34.09 29.58
N CYS A 10 19.49 -32.83 29.60
CA CYS A 10 20.14 -32.22 30.77
C CYS A 10 19.15 -32.14 31.93
N LEU A 11 19.67 -32.06 33.15
CA LEU A 11 18.84 -31.88 34.34
C LEU A 11 18.02 -30.59 34.26
N THR A 12 16.76 -30.68 34.62
CA THR A 12 15.88 -29.52 34.74
C THR A 12 16.17 -28.76 36.04
N LYS A 13 15.84 -27.47 36.07
CA LYS A 13 15.95 -26.63 37.28
C LYS A 13 15.21 -27.24 38.48
N LYS A 14 14.03 -27.83 38.26
CA LYS A 14 13.22 -28.47 39.30
C LYS A 14 13.91 -29.69 39.90
N GLU A 15 14.55 -30.51 39.08
CA GLU A 15 15.30 -31.68 39.54
C GLU A 15 16.53 -31.27 40.36
N ILE A 16 17.27 -30.25 39.91
CA ILE A 16 18.42 -29.70 40.67
C ILE A 16 17.94 -29.13 42.02
N GLN A 17 16.83 -28.39 42.02
CA GLN A 17 16.24 -27.86 43.24
C GLN A 17 15.82 -28.99 44.19
N ALA A 18 15.15 -30.03 43.69
CA ALA A 18 14.72 -31.15 44.51
C ALA A 18 15.92 -31.94 45.07
N TYR A 19 16.98 -32.09 44.28
CA TYR A 19 18.23 -32.72 44.70
C TYR A 19 18.91 -31.95 45.83
N LEU A 20 19.05 -30.62 45.69
CA LEU A 20 19.67 -29.77 46.72
C LEU A 20 18.85 -29.69 48.02
N ASN A 21 17.54 -29.90 47.95
CA ASN A 21 16.66 -29.91 49.11
C ASN A 21 16.44 -31.32 49.71
N ASP A 22 17.17 -32.34 49.22
CA ASP A 22 17.01 -33.76 49.62
C ASP A 22 15.56 -34.26 49.54
N ALA A 23 14.81 -33.76 48.54
CA ALA A 23 13.39 -34.04 48.33
C ALA A 23 13.13 -35.08 47.24
N LEU A 24 14.18 -35.68 46.68
CA LEU A 24 14.10 -36.73 45.65
C LEU A 24 13.97 -38.12 46.27
N HIS A 25 13.24 -39.02 45.61
CA HIS A 25 13.24 -40.44 45.93
C HIS A 25 14.59 -41.06 45.53
N ASP A 26 15.02 -42.14 46.21
CA ASP A 26 16.32 -42.79 45.99
C ASP A 26 16.63 -43.11 44.52
N ASP A 27 15.67 -43.62 43.76
CA ASP A 27 15.84 -43.92 42.33
C ASP A 27 16.13 -42.66 41.49
N ASP A 28 15.45 -41.56 41.78
CA ASP A 28 15.68 -40.28 41.09
C ASP A 28 16.98 -39.63 41.52
N ARG A 29 17.36 -39.75 42.79
CA ARG A 29 18.65 -39.27 43.29
C ARG A 29 19.79 -39.99 42.60
N TYR A 30 19.72 -41.32 42.49
CA TYR A 30 20.71 -42.11 41.76
C TYR A 30 20.81 -41.70 40.28
N ARG A 31 19.68 -41.46 39.62
CA ARG A 31 19.65 -40.95 38.24
C ARG A 31 20.36 -39.60 38.11
N VAL A 32 20.08 -38.67 39.04
CA VAL A 32 20.71 -37.34 39.05
C VAL A 32 22.21 -37.46 39.28
N GLU A 33 22.65 -38.20 40.28
CA GLU A 33 24.07 -38.41 40.59
C GLU A 33 24.84 -39.03 39.42
N SER A 34 24.26 -40.04 38.78
CA SER A 34 24.80 -40.66 37.57
C SER A 34 24.96 -39.62 36.45
N HIS A 35 23.96 -38.75 36.24
CA HIS A 35 24.05 -37.69 35.24
C HIS A 35 25.11 -36.63 35.58
N LEU A 36 25.29 -36.28 36.86
CA LEU A 36 26.29 -35.28 37.28
C LEU A 36 27.73 -35.77 37.04
N ILE A 37 27.97 -37.08 37.14
CA ILE A 37 29.27 -37.68 36.81
C ILE A 37 29.57 -37.55 35.30
N ASP A 38 28.56 -37.75 34.46
CA ASP A 38 28.70 -37.75 33.01
C ASP A 38 28.63 -36.36 32.36
N CYS A 39 28.00 -35.38 33.03
CA CYS A 39 27.72 -34.05 32.48
C CYS A 39 28.40 -32.93 33.31
N PRO A 40 29.58 -32.43 32.88
CA PRO A 40 30.29 -31.38 33.62
C PRO A 40 29.52 -30.06 33.70
N LEU A 41 28.65 -29.77 32.71
CA LEU A 41 27.81 -28.58 32.71
C LEU A 41 26.74 -28.63 33.81
N CYS A 42 26.09 -29.78 33.99
CA CYS A 42 25.11 -29.96 35.05
C CYS A 42 25.77 -29.97 36.43
N ASN A 43 26.96 -30.56 36.57
CA ASN A 43 27.72 -30.49 37.81
C ASN A 43 28.04 -29.04 38.22
N ALA A 44 28.60 -28.25 37.29
CA ALA A 44 28.87 -26.84 37.53
C ALA A 44 27.59 -26.04 37.86
N ALA A 45 26.46 -26.37 37.22
CA ALA A 45 25.18 -25.76 37.53
C ALA A 45 24.74 -26.06 38.97
N VAL A 46 24.79 -27.32 39.41
CA VAL A 46 24.45 -27.71 40.79
C VAL A 46 25.31 -27.00 41.82
N GLU A 47 26.62 -26.93 41.59
CA GLU A 47 27.55 -26.20 42.46
C GLU A 47 27.20 -24.70 42.56
N GLY A 48 26.87 -24.07 41.43
CA GLY A 48 26.43 -22.67 41.40
C GLY A 48 25.12 -22.45 42.16
N PHE A 49 24.14 -23.35 41.98
CA PHE A 49 22.88 -23.30 42.69
C PHE A 49 23.05 -23.52 44.21
N ALA A 50 23.98 -24.39 44.63
CA ALA A 50 24.25 -24.66 46.04
C ALA A 50 24.85 -23.47 46.80
N GLN A 51 25.68 -22.66 46.14
CA GLN A 51 26.45 -21.62 46.83
C GLN A 51 25.76 -20.25 46.91
N GLN A 52 24.97 -19.87 45.89
CA GLN A 52 24.54 -18.48 45.72
C GLN A 52 23.06 -18.31 45.38
N TYR A 53 22.31 -19.38 45.19
CA TYR A 53 20.97 -19.29 44.62
C TYR A 53 19.86 -19.57 45.63
N ASN A 54 18.98 -18.59 45.82
CA ASN A 54 17.76 -18.74 46.60
C ASN A 54 16.57 -19.00 45.68
N PHE A 55 16.14 -20.27 45.59
CA PHE A 55 14.98 -20.67 44.79
C PHE A 55 13.66 -20.00 45.21
N GLY A 56 13.58 -19.42 46.41
CA GLY A 56 12.39 -18.75 46.92
C GLY A 56 12.17 -17.32 46.43
N GLU A 57 13.23 -16.61 46.03
CA GLU A 57 13.16 -15.21 45.56
C GLU A 57 12.79 -15.10 44.06
N ASP A 58 12.78 -16.22 43.35
CA ASP A 58 12.67 -16.25 41.90
C ASP A 58 11.24 -16.07 41.35
N LYS A 59 10.26 -15.84 42.23
CA LYS A 59 8.87 -15.54 41.86
C LYS A 59 8.74 -14.36 40.89
N TYR A 60 9.69 -13.41 40.94
CA TYR A 60 9.72 -12.28 40.03
C TYR A 60 10.13 -12.68 38.60
N LEU A 61 11.10 -13.60 38.46
CA LEU A 61 11.54 -14.09 37.15
C LEU A 61 10.52 -15.02 36.52
N GLU A 62 9.84 -15.86 37.30
CA GLU A 62 8.74 -16.70 36.81
C GLU A 62 7.56 -15.84 36.30
N LYS A 63 7.32 -14.68 36.95
CA LYS A 63 6.34 -13.70 36.49
C LYS A 63 6.75 -12.97 35.20
N LEU A 64 8.06 -12.80 34.97
CA LEU A 64 8.59 -12.25 33.72
C LEU A 64 8.51 -13.27 32.57
N GLU A 65 8.84 -14.54 32.83
CA GLU A 65 8.77 -15.61 31.83
C GLU A 65 7.32 -15.83 31.35
N THR A 66 6.37 -15.82 32.28
CA THR A 66 4.92 -15.90 31.96
C THR A 66 4.41 -14.67 31.19
N ALA A 67 4.96 -13.47 31.46
CA ALA A 67 4.63 -12.27 30.69
C ALA A 67 5.19 -12.34 29.25
N ILE A 68 6.38 -12.89 29.06
CA ILE A 68 7.01 -13.03 27.73
C ILE A 68 6.33 -14.12 26.91
N SER A 69 6.02 -15.28 27.51
CA SER A 69 5.35 -16.38 26.81
C SER A 69 3.90 -16.03 26.40
N SER A 70 3.17 -15.29 27.25
CA SER A 70 1.83 -14.80 26.89
C SER A 70 1.85 -13.77 25.74
N GLN A 71 2.88 -12.92 25.64
CA GLN A 71 3.05 -12.05 24.45
C GLN A 71 3.28 -12.87 23.18
N LYS A 72 4.09 -13.93 23.26
CA LYS A 72 4.39 -14.80 22.12
C LYS A 72 3.14 -15.54 21.61
N GLU A 73 2.29 -16.03 22.52
CA GLU A 73 1.02 -16.66 22.16
C GLU A 73 0.02 -15.68 21.53
N ILE A 74 0.04 -14.41 21.95
CA ILE A 74 -0.80 -13.34 21.36
C ILE A 74 -0.33 -13.03 19.93
N GLU A 75 0.97 -13.00 19.67
CA GLU A 75 1.52 -12.79 18.32
C GLU A 75 1.19 -13.94 17.37
N GLU A 76 1.30 -15.19 17.81
CA GLU A 76 0.95 -16.36 16.98
C GLU A 76 -0.55 -16.42 16.63
N LYS A 77 -1.43 -16.06 17.59
CA LYS A 77 -2.88 -15.98 17.33
C LYS A 77 -3.24 -14.84 16.38
N ASN A 78 -2.52 -13.71 16.43
CA ASN A 78 -2.71 -12.57 15.53
C ASN A 78 -2.15 -12.81 14.12
N ALA A 79 -1.10 -13.63 13.96
CA ALA A 79 -0.60 -14.04 12.65
C ALA A 79 -1.61 -14.91 11.88
N MET A 80 -2.39 -15.74 12.60
CA MET A 80 -3.36 -16.65 12.00
C MET A 80 -4.65 -15.95 11.53
N THR A 81 -5.04 -14.83 12.15
CA THR A 81 -6.23 -14.06 11.75
C THR A 81 -5.99 -13.14 10.56
N ASN A 82 -4.76 -12.64 10.36
CA ASN A 82 -4.39 -11.81 9.19
C ASN A 82 -4.25 -12.60 7.87
N SER A 83 -4.15 -13.93 7.92
CA SER A 83 -4.03 -14.80 6.73
C SER A 83 -5.28 -14.75 5.84
N LYS A 84 -6.48 -14.76 6.43
CA LYS A 84 -7.76 -14.77 5.70
C LYS A 84 -8.06 -13.45 4.98
N PHE A 85 -7.67 -12.33 5.58
CA PHE A 85 -7.81 -11.01 4.93
C PHE A 85 -6.86 -10.84 3.73
N SER A 86 -5.67 -11.48 3.75
CA SER A 86 -4.76 -11.44 2.59
C SER A 86 -5.32 -12.19 1.36
N LEU A 87 -6.09 -13.27 1.58
CA LEU A 87 -6.72 -14.02 0.50
C LEU A 87 -7.87 -13.24 -0.15
N MET A 88 -8.68 -12.53 0.64
CA MET A 88 -9.73 -11.65 0.11
C MET A 88 -9.13 -10.50 -0.73
N ASN A 89 -8.03 -9.90 -0.28
CA ASN A 89 -7.35 -8.84 -1.01
C ASN A 89 -6.77 -9.33 -2.35
N ARG A 90 -6.28 -10.58 -2.40
CA ARG A 90 -5.80 -11.20 -3.65
C ARG A 90 -6.92 -11.41 -4.67
N VAL A 91 -8.09 -11.88 -4.22
CA VAL A 91 -9.25 -12.07 -5.10
C VAL A 91 -9.76 -10.71 -5.61
N ALA A 92 -9.86 -9.71 -4.73
CA ALA A 92 -10.30 -8.36 -5.11
C ALA A 92 -9.38 -7.73 -6.18
N ALA A 93 -8.06 -7.85 -6.01
CA ALA A 93 -7.09 -7.33 -6.97
C ALA A 93 -7.19 -8.04 -8.35
N ALA A 94 -7.39 -9.36 -8.37
CA ALA A 94 -7.57 -10.11 -9.61
C ALA A 94 -8.85 -9.69 -10.37
N VAL A 95 -9.94 -9.47 -9.65
CA VAL A 95 -11.20 -8.97 -10.23
C VAL A 95 -11.02 -7.57 -10.80
N LEU A 96 -10.31 -6.68 -10.10
CA LEU A 96 -10.02 -5.32 -10.58
C LEU A 96 -9.20 -5.34 -11.89
N LEU A 97 -8.15 -6.16 -11.95
CA LEU A 97 -7.33 -6.28 -13.17
C LEU A 97 -8.15 -6.84 -14.34
N LEU A 98 -9.03 -7.80 -14.08
CA LEU A 98 -9.92 -8.36 -15.10
C LEU A 98 -10.89 -7.30 -15.62
N LEU A 99 -11.51 -6.53 -14.73
CA LEU A 99 -12.42 -5.44 -15.09
C LEU A 99 -11.73 -4.35 -15.93
N ILE A 100 -10.50 -3.96 -15.58
CA ILE A 100 -9.72 -2.98 -16.36
C ILE A 100 -9.45 -3.51 -17.77
N GLY A 101 -9.06 -4.79 -17.90
CA GLY A 101 -8.82 -5.41 -19.21
C GLY A 101 -10.07 -5.45 -20.08
N VAL A 102 -11.21 -5.89 -19.51
CA VAL A 102 -12.49 -5.94 -20.23
C VAL A 102 -12.98 -4.55 -20.62
N ALA A 103 -12.91 -3.58 -19.70
CA ALA A 103 -13.28 -2.19 -19.97
C ALA A 103 -12.44 -1.59 -21.11
N SER A 104 -11.14 -1.87 -21.13
CA SER A 104 -10.23 -1.40 -22.18
C SER A 104 -10.59 -1.96 -23.56
N LEU A 105 -10.92 -3.25 -23.63
CA LEU A 105 -11.36 -3.90 -24.88
C LEU A 105 -12.68 -3.33 -25.38
N LEU A 106 -13.65 -3.12 -24.49
CA LEU A 106 -14.95 -2.52 -24.83
C LEU A 106 -14.79 -1.06 -25.29
N TYR A 107 -13.97 -0.28 -24.60
CA TYR A 107 -13.67 1.11 -24.94
C TYR A 107 -13.07 1.22 -26.34
N TRP A 108 -12.06 0.41 -26.66
CA TRP A 108 -11.46 0.42 -28.00
C TRP A 108 -12.47 0.03 -29.09
N LYS A 109 -13.33 -0.96 -28.83
CA LYS A 109 -14.37 -1.34 -29.79
C LYS A 109 -15.37 -0.21 -30.05
N ASN A 110 -15.71 0.57 -29.03
CA ASN A 110 -16.75 1.61 -29.11
C ASN A 110 -16.25 2.97 -29.64
N GLN A 111 -14.94 3.25 -29.60
CA GLN A 111 -14.38 4.54 -30.06
C GLN A 111 -14.06 4.64 -31.55
N LYS A 112 -14.37 3.63 -32.36
CA LYS A 112 -14.18 3.70 -33.83
C LYS A 112 -14.77 4.97 -34.48
N PRO A 113 -16.00 5.42 -34.18
CA PRO A 113 -16.56 6.63 -34.79
C PRO A 113 -15.85 7.92 -34.34
N GLU A 114 -15.47 8.05 -33.06
CA GLU A 114 -14.72 9.22 -32.59
C GLU A 114 -13.33 9.30 -33.21
N ARG A 115 -12.66 8.16 -33.42
CA ARG A 115 -11.35 8.12 -34.11
C ARG A 115 -11.46 8.56 -35.57
N LEU A 116 -12.54 8.18 -36.25
CA LEU A 116 -12.82 8.65 -37.61
C LEU A 116 -13.11 10.15 -37.62
N PHE A 117 -13.89 10.65 -36.65
CA PHE A 117 -14.09 12.08 -36.51
C PHE A 117 -12.75 12.79 -36.32
N LEU A 118 -11.92 12.40 -35.36
CA LEU A 118 -10.62 13.02 -35.12
C LEU A 118 -9.65 12.95 -36.31
N SER A 119 -9.69 11.88 -37.11
CA SER A 119 -8.79 11.74 -38.27
C SER A 119 -9.21 12.59 -39.47
N TYR A 120 -10.49 12.93 -39.58
CA TYR A 120 -11.04 13.67 -40.71
C TYR A 120 -11.60 15.04 -40.33
N PHE A 121 -11.60 15.38 -39.04
CA PHE A 121 -12.00 16.68 -38.55
C PHE A 121 -10.86 17.65 -38.79
N GLU A 122 -10.97 18.39 -39.89
CA GLU A 122 -10.21 19.59 -40.12
C GLU A 122 -10.93 20.73 -39.39
N SER A 123 -10.22 21.43 -38.50
CA SER A 123 -10.77 22.62 -37.85
C SER A 123 -11.05 23.64 -38.95
N LEU A 124 -12.31 24.04 -39.10
CA LEU A 124 -12.70 25.11 -40.02
C LEU A 124 -12.04 26.40 -39.54
N ASP A 125 -11.03 26.87 -40.27
CA ASP A 125 -10.54 28.23 -40.14
C ASP A 125 -11.68 29.17 -40.55
N ILE A 126 -12.14 29.97 -39.58
CA ILE A 126 -13.19 30.95 -39.82
C ILE A 126 -12.54 32.09 -40.61
N ASP A 127 -12.80 32.13 -41.92
CA ASP A 127 -12.42 33.25 -42.77
C ASP A 127 -13.46 34.39 -42.65
N ASN A 128 -13.02 35.63 -42.83
CA ASN A 128 -13.85 36.84 -42.74
C ASN A 128 -14.81 37.00 -43.93
N THR A 129 -14.78 36.08 -44.90
CA THR A 129 -15.66 36.06 -46.08
C THR A 129 -17.04 35.48 -45.78
N LEU A 130 -17.61 35.81 -44.62
CA LEU A 130 -19.00 35.47 -44.31
C LEU A 130 -19.92 36.23 -45.27
N ARG A 131 -20.79 35.48 -45.96
CA ARG A 131 -21.73 36.00 -46.96
C ARG A 131 -22.66 37.02 -46.31
N GLY A 132 -22.37 38.32 -46.47
CA GLY A 132 -23.20 39.42 -45.95
C GLY A 132 -22.44 40.64 -45.44
N THR A 133 -21.11 40.61 -45.35
CA THR A 133 -20.29 41.75 -44.92
C THR A 133 -20.25 42.82 -46.02
N ARG A 134 -21.00 43.92 -45.85
CA ARG A 134 -20.92 45.10 -46.72
C ARG A 134 -19.65 45.91 -46.41
N ASP A 135 -18.97 46.33 -47.47
CA ASP A 135 -17.66 46.99 -47.49
C ASP A 135 -17.56 48.29 -46.66
N ASN A 136 -17.27 48.15 -45.36
CA ASN A 136 -16.77 49.25 -44.53
C ASN A 136 -15.38 48.88 -44.00
N ALA A 137 -14.34 49.54 -44.52
CA ALA A 137 -12.94 49.20 -44.24
C ALA A 137 -12.53 49.33 -42.76
N SER A 138 -13.17 50.22 -41.98
CA SER A 138 -12.93 50.34 -40.54
C SER A 138 -13.57 49.21 -39.74
N MET A 139 -14.80 48.79 -40.10
CA MET A 139 -15.53 47.67 -39.48
C MET A 139 -14.80 46.33 -39.65
N LYS A 140 -14.10 46.17 -40.78
CA LYS A 140 -13.34 44.96 -41.07
C LYS A 140 -12.19 44.72 -40.08
N THR A 141 -11.60 45.79 -39.55
CA THR A 141 -10.36 45.68 -38.76
C THR A 141 -10.58 45.05 -37.39
N GLU A 142 -11.61 45.43 -36.66
CA GLU A 142 -11.85 44.92 -35.30
C GLU A 142 -12.49 43.52 -35.31
N LEU A 143 -13.36 43.25 -36.29
CA LEU A 143 -13.90 41.91 -36.53
C LEU A 143 -12.79 40.94 -36.97
N ASP A 144 -11.88 41.35 -37.86
CA ASP A 144 -10.74 40.53 -38.29
C ASP A 144 -9.79 40.24 -37.14
N LEU A 145 -9.56 41.19 -36.23
CA LEU A 145 -8.77 40.96 -35.02
C LEU A 145 -9.45 39.95 -34.08
N GLY A 146 -10.76 40.07 -33.88
CA GLY A 146 -11.55 39.14 -33.09
C GLY A 146 -11.56 37.71 -33.65
N ILE A 147 -11.69 37.56 -34.97
CA ILE A 147 -11.63 36.27 -35.68
C ILE A 147 -10.21 35.70 -35.66
N LYS A 148 -9.19 36.54 -35.85
CA LYS A 148 -7.78 36.12 -35.77
C LYS A 148 -7.43 35.60 -34.38
N ASP A 149 -7.87 36.28 -33.34
CA ASP A 149 -7.66 35.82 -31.96
C ASP A 149 -8.44 34.54 -31.65
N LEU A 150 -9.62 34.37 -32.25
CA LEU A 150 -10.41 33.14 -32.17
C LEU A 150 -9.66 31.95 -32.80
N ASN A 151 -9.16 32.10 -34.02
CA ASN A 151 -8.38 31.07 -34.71
C ASN A 151 -7.06 30.77 -33.98
N ASN A 152 -6.47 31.76 -33.31
CA ASN A 152 -5.28 31.60 -32.46
C ASN A 152 -5.59 31.08 -31.04
N HIS A 153 -6.79 30.57 -30.77
CA HIS A 153 -7.21 30.02 -29.47
C HIS A 153 -7.11 31.02 -28.29
N SER A 154 -7.05 32.32 -28.58
CA SER A 154 -6.99 33.40 -27.59
C SER A 154 -8.39 33.92 -27.27
N PHE A 155 -9.21 33.05 -26.69
CA PHE A 155 -10.65 33.26 -26.52
C PHE A 155 -11.00 34.53 -25.72
N GLU A 156 -10.27 34.83 -24.64
CA GLU A 156 -10.54 36.02 -23.82
C GLU A 156 -10.38 37.33 -24.61
N LYS A 157 -9.34 37.41 -25.45
CA LYS A 157 -9.08 38.58 -26.31
C LYS A 157 -10.09 38.65 -27.46
N SER A 158 -10.38 37.51 -28.08
CA SER A 158 -11.39 37.40 -29.13
C SER A 158 -12.76 37.89 -28.65
N ILE A 159 -13.22 37.44 -27.48
CA ILE A 159 -14.48 37.88 -26.88
C ILE A 159 -14.48 39.39 -26.60
N GLY A 160 -13.36 39.94 -26.14
CA GLY A 160 -13.20 41.39 -25.96
C GLY A 160 -13.42 42.17 -27.24
N HIS A 161 -12.75 41.77 -28.33
CA HIS A 161 -12.86 42.41 -29.64
C HIS A 161 -14.25 42.23 -30.26
N LEU A 162 -14.85 41.05 -30.16
CA LEU A 162 -16.19 40.78 -30.69
C LEU A 162 -17.29 41.54 -29.94
N ASN A 163 -17.20 41.64 -28.61
CA ASN A 163 -18.15 42.41 -27.81
C ASN A 163 -18.03 43.92 -28.05
N ALA A 164 -16.80 44.43 -28.20
CA ALA A 164 -16.58 45.83 -28.56
C ALA A 164 -17.22 46.14 -29.93
N PHE A 165 -17.00 45.27 -30.92
CA PHE A 165 -17.61 45.38 -32.24
C PHE A 165 -19.15 45.31 -32.19
N LEU A 166 -19.73 44.39 -31.41
CA LEU A 166 -21.18 44.25 -31.25
C LEU A 166 -21.84 45.43 -30.54
N LYS A 167 -21.13 46.11 -29.64
CA LYS A 167 -21.63 47.30 -28.97
C LYS A 167 -21.84 48.46 -29.95
N GLU A 168 -20.98 48.57 -30.95
CA GLU A 168 -21.09 49.56 -32.01
C GLU A 168 -22.05 49.11 -33.12
N ASN A 169 -22.19 47.78 -33.33
CA ASN A 169 -22.95 47.19 -34.43
C ASN A 169 -23.83 46.02 -33.98
N PRO A 170 -24.92 46.30 -33.23
CA PRO A 170 -25.74 45.26 -32.61
C PRO A 170 -26.47 44.36 -33.61
N GLU A 171 -26.73 44.86 -34.83
CA GLU A 171 -27.42 44.14 -35.90
C GLU A 171 -26.48 43.28 -36.77
N HIS A 172 -25.18 43.22 -36.46
CA HIS A 172 -24.21 42.48 -37.28
C HIS A 172 -24.28 40.97 -37.07
N ILE A 173 -24.92 40.28 -38.02
CA ILE A 173 -25.27 38.84 -37.95
C ILE A 173 -24.05 37.96 -37.65
N ALA A 174 -22.91 38.20 -38.30
CA ALA A 174 -21.72 37.37 -38.12
C ALA A 174 -21.13 37.48 -36.71
N ALA A 175 -21.16 38.66 -36.09
CA ALA A 175 -20.60 38.85 -34.75
C ALA A 175 -21.55 38.29 -33.67
N ASN A 176 -22.87 38.36 -33.90
CA ASN A 176 -23.86 37.76 -33.02
C ASN A 176 -23.81 36.22 -32.99
N TYR A 177 -23.28 35.59 -34.05
CA TYR A 177 -23.10 34.14 -34.09
C TYR A 177 -22.05 33.63 -33.09
N PHE A 178 -21.08 34.48 -32.71
CA PHE A 178 -19.94 34.11 -31.85
C PHE A 178 -20.09 34.56 -30.38
N LYS A 179 -21.27 35.07 -30.00
CA LYS A 179 -21.63 35.36 -28.61
C LYS A 179 -22.03 34.09 -27.88
#